data_AF-A0A820ZRK6-F1
#
_entry.id   AF-A0A820ZRK6-F1
#
_cell.length_a   1.000
_cell.length_b   1.000
_cell.length_c   1.000
_cell.angle_alpha   90.00
_cell.angle_beta   90.00
_cell.angle_gamma   90.00
#
_symmetry.space_group_name_H-M   'P 1'
#
loop_
_entity.id
_entity.type
_entity.pdbx_description
1 polymer ?
#
loop_
_entity_poly.entity_id
_entity_poly.type
_entity_poly.pdbx_seq_one_letter_code
_entity_poly.pdbx_strand_id
1 'polypeptide(L)'
;MRIKILGGATAPPCPNGGPPMNTKSNRVKVIKTPGGKLTYQYVKKRGTVPKCGDCKIELPGIKASRPKQRMTMTKRLKTVSRTYGGSRCAKCVRLRIVRAFLIEEQRIVAMVMKSKKAVGPAEITAHPQTSSQKS
;
A
#
# COMPACT_ATOMS: atom_id res chain seq x y z
N MET A 1 -17.50 30.58 24.17
CA MET A 1 -18.66 30.43 25.07
C MET A 1 -19.32 29.07 24.82
N ARG A 2 -19.07 28.08 25.69
CA ARG A 2 -19.67 26.74 25.58
C ARG A 2 -20.88 26.72 26.50
N ILE A 3 -22.08 26.72 25.92
CA ILE A 3 -23.34 26.60 26.66
C ILE A 3 -23.29 25.25 27.40
N LYS A 4 -23.11 25.31 28.73
CA LYS A 4 -23.24 24.16 29.63
C LYS A 4 -24.73 23.83 29.66
N ILE A 5 -25.17 22.93 28.79
CA ILE A 5 -26.52 22.35 28.89
C ILE A 5 -26.48 21.45 30.12
N LEU A 6 -27.08 21.92 31.22
CA LEU A 6 -27.17 21.27 32.53
C LEU A 6 -28.10 20.03 32.56
N GLY A 7 -28.36 19.41 31.40
CA GLY A 7 -29.19 18.21 31.28
C GLY A 7 -28.32 16.95 31.26
N GLY A 8 -28.26 16.28 32.41
CA GLY A 8 -27.47 15.07 32.63
C GLY A 8 -27.80 13.95 31.65
N ALA A 9 -26.95 13.78 30.64
CA ALA A 9 -26.89 12.52 29.94
C ALA A 9 -26.38 11.47 30.94
N THR A 10 -27.24 10.53 31.33
CA THR A 10 -26.84 9.38 32.14
C THR A 10 -25.68 8.68 31.45
N ALA A 11 -24.60 8.42 32.19
CA ALA A 11 -23.41 7.78 31.64
C ALA A 11 -23.82 6.40 31.09
N PRO A 12 -23.60 6.10 29.81
CA PRO A 12 -23.96 4.81 29.25
C PRO A 12 -23.13 3.73 29.96
N PRO A 13 -23.72 2.55 30.25
CA PRO A 13 -22.91 1.41 30.67
C PRO A 13 -21.84 1.14 29.61
N CYS A 14 -20.61 0.87 30.06
CA CYS A 14 -19.51 0.54 29.16
C CYS A 14 -19.89 -0.70 28.34
N PRO A 15 -19.58 -0.75 27.03
CA PRO A 15 -19.98 -1.87 26.17
C PRO A 15 -19.27 -3.18 26.54
N ASN A 16 -18.27 -3.13 27.43
CA ASN A 16 -17.53 -4.28 27.93
C ASN A 16 -17.77 -4.55 29.43
N GLY A 17 -18.75 -3.89 30.07
CA GLY A 17 -19.10 -4.13 31.49
C GLY A 17 -18.10 -3.64 32.56
N GLY A 18 -17.00 -2.98 32.17
CA GLY A 18 -16.00 -2.44 33.11
C GLY A 18 -16.27 -0.98 33.55
N PRO A 19 -15.50 -0.45 34.52
CA PRO A 19 -15.64 0.93 34.99
C PRO A 19 -15.36 1.96 33.87
N PRO A 20 -16.08 3.11 33.85
CA PRO A 20 -16.02 4.10 32.77
C PRO A 20 -14.73 4.92 32.79
N MET A 21 -13.66 4.35 32.23
CA MET A 21 -12.37 5.00 32.08
C MET A 21 -12.27 5.73 30.73
N ASN A 22 -11.58 6.89 30.71
CA ASN A 22 -11.32 7.67 29.50
C ASN A 22 -10.18 7.05 28.66
N THR A 23 -10.46 5.89 28.07
CA THR A 23 -9.51 5.16 27.21
C THR A 23 -9.79 5.42 25.74
N LYS A 24 -8.78 5.21 24.87
CA LYS A 24 -8.93 5.35 23.40
C LYS A 24 -10.01 4.44 22.81
N SER A 25 -10.34 3.33 23.47
CA SER A 25 -11.43 2.41 23.11
C SER A 25 -12.81 2.93 23.49
N ASN A 26 -12.91 3.72 24.56
CA ASN A 26 -14.17 4.17 25.14
C ASN A 26 -14.55 5.59 24.68
N ARG A 27 -14.23 5.92 23.42
CA ARG A 27 -14.52 7.26 22.88
C ARG A 27 -16.00 7.39 22.57
N VAL A 28 -16.64 8.40 23.15
CA VAL A 28 -18.07 8.69 23.00
C VAL A 28 -18.32 9.95 22.17
N LYS A 29 -19.45 9.98 21.45
CA LYS A 29 -20.00 11.17 20.80
C LYS A 29 -21.36 11.46 21.43
N VAL A 30 -21.55 12.68 21.94
CA VAL A 30 -22.85 13.13 22.46
C VAL A 30 -23.72 13.55 21.29
N ILE A 31 -24.88 12.93 21.13
CA ILE A 31 -25.82 13.17 20.03
C ILE A 31 -27.20 13.43 20.63
N LYS A 32 -27.91 14.42 20.07
CA LYS A 32 -29.34 14.65 20.35
C LYS A 32 -30.17 13.61 19.58
N THR A 33 -30.97 12.84 20.29
CA THR A 33 -31.92 11.93 19.67
C THR A 33 -33.15 12.70 19.16
N PRO A 34 -33.92 12.13 18.22
CA PRO A 34 -35.18 12.74 17.76
C PRO A 34 -36.15 13.10 18.90
N GLY A 35 -36.15 12.34 20.01
CA GLY A 35 -36.94 12.62 21.21
C GLY A 35 -36.37 13.73 22.13
N GLY A 36 -35.43 14.54 21.65
CA GLY A 36 -34.88 15.68 22.38
C GLY A 36 -33.90 15.33 23.51
N LYS A 37 -33.57 14.04 23.71
CA LYS A 37 -32.66 13.59 24.78
C LYS A 37 -31.20 13.58 24.30
N LEU A 38 -30.27 13.99 25.17
CA LEU A 38 -28.84 13.83 24.91
C LEU A 38 -28.41 12.41 25.25
N THR A 39 -27.87 11.69 24.25
CA THR A 39 -27.39 10.31 24.42
C THR A 39 -25.93 10.19 24.00
N TYR A 40 -25.23 9.25 24.62
CA TYR A 40 -23.86 8.91 24.25
C TYR A 40 -23.86 7.75 23.27
N GLN A 41 -23.23 7.94 22.12
CA GLN A 41 -22.96 6.86 21.18
C GLN A 41 -21.47 6.53 21.16
N TYR A 42 -21.15 5.24 21.30
CA TYR A 42 -19.78 4.75 21.24
C TYR A 42 -19.24 4.80 19.81
N VAL A 43 -18.13 5.50 19.61
CA VAL A 43 -17.48 5.63 18.31
C VAL A 43 -16.41 4.56 18.20
N LYS A 44 -16.46 3.78 17.11
CA LYS A 44 -15.42 2.79 16.80
C LYS A 44 -14.08 3.48 16.54
N LYS A 45 -12.97 2.79 16.88
CA LYS A 45 -11.61 3.27 16.57
C LYS A 45 -11.47 3.56 15.07
N ARG A 46 -10.81 4.67 14.73
CA ARG A 46 -10.55 5.08 13.35
C ARG A 46 -9.70 4.00 12.63
N GLY A 47 -10.06 3.72 11.38
CA GLY A 47 -9.29 2.82 10.53
C GLY A 47 -7.99 3.47 10.06
N THR A 48 -6.98 2.66 9.78
CA THR A 48 -5.70 3.11 9.22
C THR A 48 -5.63 2.83 7.72
N VAL A 49 -5.00 3.76 6.99
CA VAL A 49 -4.63 3.57 5.58
C VAL A 49 -3.43 2.61 5.52
N PRO A 50 -3.38 1.66 4.58
CA PRO A 50 -2.21 0.82 4.40
C PRO A 50 -1.01 1.66 3.96
N LYS A 51 0.17 1.33 4.51
CA LYS A 51 1.43 1.99 4.19
C LYS A 51 2.20 1.18 3.14
N CYS A 52 3.04 1.87 2.37
CA CYS A 52 3.96 1.25 1.43
C CYS A 52 5.01 0.42 2.17
N GLY A 53 5.32 -0.79 1.67
CA GLY A 53 6.29 -1.69 2.32
C GLY A 53 7.74 -1.18 2.36
N ASP A 54 8.22 -0.47 1.33
CA ASP A 54 9.60 0.08 1.33
C ASP A 54 9.60 1.53 1.82
N CYS A 55 8.80 2.36 1.14
CA CYS A 55 8.78 3.81 1.33
C CYS A 55 8.04 4.24 2.63
N LYS A 56 7.23 3.38 3.27
CA LYS A 56 6.36 3.66 4.45
C LYS A 56 5.35 4.81 4.31
N ILE A 57 5.26 5.43 3.14
CA ILE A 57 4.27 6.45 2.78
C ILE A 57 2.87 5.81 2.73
N GLU A 58 1.85 6.56 3.12
CA GLU A 58 0.45 6.15 3.02
C GLU A 58 0.04 5.97 1.55
N LEU A 59 -0.65 4.87 1.24
CA LEU A 59 -1.03 4.57 -0.13
C LEU A 59 -2.25 5.39 -0.57
N PRO A 60 -2.14 6.18 -1.65
CA PRO A 60 -3.27 6.93 -2.17
C PRO A 60 -4.28 6.00 -2.85
N GLY A 61 -5.55 6.42 -2.86
CA GLY A 61 -6.64 5.71 -3.54
C GLY A 61 -7.23 4.52 -2.77
N ILE A 62 -6.80 4.28 -1.51
CA ILE A 62 -7.33 3.19 -0.67
C ILE A 62 -8.10 3.78 0.50
N LYS A 63 -9.32 3.28 0.73
CA LYS A 63 -10.16 3.75 1.82
C LYS A 63 -9.61 3.29 3.17
N ALA A 64 -9.46 4.23 4.11
CA ALA A 64 -9.14 3.93 5.50
C ALA A 64 -10.26 3.08 6.13
N SER A 65 -9.92 1.92 6.68
CA SER A 65 -10.92 0.97 7.19
C SER A 65 -10.33 0.06 8.26
N ARG A 66 -11.15 -0.35 9.23
CA ARG A 66 -10.76 -1.35 10.23
C ARG A 66 -10.70 -2.76 9.60
N PRO A 67 -9.85 -3.69 10.07
CA PRO A 67 -9.70 -5.01 9.44
C PRO A 67 -11.03 -5.76 9.19
N LYS A 68 -11.97 -5.75 10.14
CA LYS A 68 -13.29 -6.36 9.97
C LYS A 68 -14.11 -5.70 8.85
N GLN A 69 -14.10 -4.36 8.75
CA GLN A 69 -14.77 -3.64 7.66
C GLN A 69 -14.08 -3.89 6.32
N ARG A 70 -12.74 -4.01 6.33
CA ARG A 70 -11.94 -4.30 5.13
C ARG A 70 -12.28 -5.66 4.52
N MET A 71 -12.70 -6.65 5.31
CA MET A 71 -13.16 -7.93 4.80
C MET A 71 -14.42 -7.76 3.92
N THR A 72 -15.40 -7.00 4.39
CA THR A 72 -16.70 -6.80 3.70
C THR A 72 -16.66 -5.83 2.53
N MET A 73 -15.72 -4.88 2.47
CA MET A 73 -15.65 -3.91 1.37
C MET A 73 -15.43 -4.57 -0.01
N THR A 74 -15.76 -3.86 -1.09
CA THR A 74 -15.48 -4.29 -2.47
C THR A 74 -13.99 -4.14 -2.81
N LYS A 75 -13.51 -4.88 -3.83
CA LYS A 75 -12.10 -4.88 -4.24
C LYS A 75 -11.60 -3.48 -4.65
N ARG A 76 -12.41 -2.72 -5.39
CA ARG A 76 -12.11 -1.36 -5.87
C ARG A 76 -11.70 -0.39 -4.75
N LEU A 77 -12.24 -0.56 -3.55
CA LEU A 77 -11.93 0.31 -2.40
C LEU A 77 -10.65 -0.12 -1.65
N LYS A 78 -10.16 -1.34 -1.89
CA LYS A 78 -9.01 -1.94 -1.20
C LYS A 78 -7.71 -1.83 -1.98
N THR A 79 -7.79 -1.84 -3.31
CA THR A 79 -6.63 -1.94 -4.21
C THR A 79 -6.65 -0.87 -5.30
N VAL A 80 -5.50 -0.71 -5.96
CA VAL A 80 -5.36 0.13 -7.16
C VAL A 80 -5.05 -0.81 -8.34
N SER A 81 -5.59 -0.50 -9.53
CA SER A 81 -5.42 -1.29 -10.76
C SER A 81 -4.03 -1.11 -11.37
N ARG A 82 -3.00 -1.70 -10.75
CA ARG A 82 -1.63 -1.80 -11.25
C ARG A 82 -0.89 -2.97 -10.60
N THR A 83 0.30 -3.29 -11.09
CA THR A 83 1.20 -4.24 -10.44
C THR A 83 1.55 -3.78 -9.01
N TYR A 84 1.50 -4.72 -8.06
CA TYR A 84 1.67 -4.45 -6.62
C TYR A 84 0.73 -3.36 -6.05
N GLY A 85 -0.45 -3.17 -6.65
CA GLY A 85 -1.48 -2.27 -6.15
C GLY A 85 -1.93 -2.66 -4.73
N GLY A 86 -2.00 -1.69 -3.83
CA GLY A 86 -2.40 -1.94 -2.44
C GLY A 86 -1.26 -2.24 -1.45
N SER A 87 -0.05 -2.53 -1.94
CA SER A 87 1.11 -2.80 -1.09
C SER A 87 2.29 -1.87 -1.35
N ARG A 88 2.48 -1.41 -2.60
CA ARG A 88 3.59 -0.55 -3.02
C ARG A 88 3.10 0.74 -3.66
N CYS A 89 3.83 1.85 -3.46
CA CYS A 89 3.54 3.12 -4.13
C CYS A 89 4.10 3.13 -5.57
N ALA A 90 3.61 4.03 -6.42
CA ALA A 90 3.99 4.09 -7.83
C ALA A 90 5.50 4.30 -8.04
N LYS A 91 6.14 5.14 -7.19
CA LYS A 91 7.59 5.39 -7.23
C LYS A 91 8.38 4.10 -6.92
N CYS A 92 8.02 3.43 -5.83
CA CYS A 92 8.64 2.18 -5.40
C CYS A 92 8.45 1.05 -6.46
N VAL A 93 7.31 1.01 -7.20
CA VAL A 93 7.09 0.05 -8.30
C VAL A 93 7.98 0.35 -9.51
N ARG A 94 8.09 1.62 -9.93
CA ARG A 94 8.97 2.02 -11.04
C ARG A 94 10.42 1.65 -10.77
N LEU A 95 10.91 1.93 -9.56
CA LEU A 95 12.28 1.59 -9.16
C LEU A 95 12.53 0.07 -9.22
N ARG A 96 11.55 -0.76 -8.85
CA ARG A 96 11.68 -2.22 -8.97
C ARG A 96 11.80 -2.68 -10.41
N ILE A 97 10.99 -2.12 -11.31
CA ILE A 97 11.01 -2.47 -12.73
C ILE A 97 12.35 -2.08 -13.35
N VAL A 98 12.77 -0.83 -13.17
CA VAL A 98 14.04 -0.31 -13.74
C VAL A 98 15.24 -1.06 -13.15
N ARG A 99 15.25 -1.31 -11.84
CA ARG A 99 16.33 -2.04 -11.19
C ARG A 99 16.43 -3.48 -11.67
N ALA A 100 15.28 -4.17 -11.81
CA ALA A 100 15.27 -5.53 -12.32
C ALA A 100 15.80 -5.59 -13.75
N PHE A 101 15.34 -4.67 -14.61
CA PHE A 101 15.79 -4.57 -15.99
C PHE A 101 17.30 -4.34 -16.08
N LEU A 102 17.82 -3.28 -15.44
CA LEU A 102 19.25 -2.94 -15.54
C LEU A 102 20.17 -4.02 -14.98
N ILE A 103 19.76 -4.69 -13.91
CA ILE A 103 20.54 -5.79 -13.35
C ILE A 103 20.58 -6.98 -14.32
N GLU A 104 19.47 -7.26 -14.99
CA GLU A 104 19.42 -8.36 -15.96
C GLU A 104 20.27 -8.07 -17.19
N GLU A 105 20.20 -6.84 -17.72
CA GLU A 105 21.06 -6.39 -18.82
C GLU A 105 22.55 -6.49 -18.46
N GLN A 106 22.93 -6.00 -17.27
CA GLN A 106 24.31 -6.09 -16.78
C GLN A 106 24.78 -7.54 -16.63
N ARG A 107 23.92 -8.45 -16.16
CA ARG A 107 24.23 -9.88 -16.05
C ARG A 107 24.49 -10.51 -17.40
N ILE A 108 23.66 -10.23 -18.41
CA ILE A 108 23.82 -10.76 -19.76
C ILE A 108 25.13 -10.26 -20.37
N VAL A 109 25.41 -8.96 -20.27
CA VAL A 109 26.67 -8.37 -20.78
C VAL A 109 27.88 -9.01 -20.10
N ALA A 110 27.86 -9.16 -18.77
CA ALA A 110 28.94 -9.79 -18.02
C ALA A 110 29.16 -11.25 -18.46
N MET A 111 28.09 -12.00 -18.73
CA MET A 111 28.16 -13.38 -19.21
C MET A 111 28.80 -13.46 -20.60
N VAL A 112 28.36 -12.61 -21.54
CA VAL A 112 28.91 -12.56 -22.91
C VAL A 112 30.37 -12.14 -22.91
N MET A 113 30.76 -11.14 -22.11
CA MET A 113 32.16 -10.73 -21.99
C MET A 113 33.04 -11.84 -21.41
N LYS A 114 32.52 -12.63 -20.46
CA LYS A 114 33.25 -13.78 -19.91
C LYS A 114 33.44 -14.88 -20.97
N SER A 115 32.40 -15.21 -21.73
CA SER A 115 32.49 -16.18 -22.83
C SER A 115 33.47 -15.74 -23.92
N LYS A 116 33.43 -14.46 -24.32
CA LYS A 116 34.37 -13.88 -25.30
C LYS A 116 35.82 -13.82 -24.80
N LYS A 117 36.07 -13.73 -23.50
CA LYS A 117 37.44 -13.80 -22.94
C LYS A 117 37.97 -15.23 -22.87
N ALA A 118 37.08 -16.21 -22.67
CA ALA A 118 37.45 -17.62 -22.67
C ALA A 118 37.80 -18.12 -24.09
N VAL A 119 37.18 -17.55 -25.12
CA VAL A 119 37.58 -17.70 -26.52
C VAL A 119 38.63 -16.62 -26.83
N GLY A 120 39.91 -16.89 -26.58
CA GLY A 120 41.00 -15.94 -26.84
C GLY A 120 41.01 -15.42 -28.30
N PRO A 121 41.80 -14.36 -28.61
CA PRO A 121 41.76 -13.63 -29.89
C PRO A 121 42.27 -14.41 -31.13
N ALA A 122 42.25 -15.74 -31.13
CA ALA A 122 42.80 -16.59 -32.19
C ALA A 122 41.94 -16.71 -33.46
N GLU A 123 40.68 -16.24 -33.47
CA GLU A 123 39.74 -16.45 -34.60
C GLU A 123 39.27 -15.16 -35.33
N ILE A 124 39.98 -14.03 -35.19
CA ILE A 124 39.65 -12.79 -35.93
C ILE A 124 40.62 -12.60 -37.11
N THR A 125 40.73 -13.59 -38.00
CA THR A 125 41.31 -13.41 -39.35
C THR A 125 40.54 -14.26 -40.37
N ALA A 126 39.24 -14.03 -40.50
CA ALA A 126 38.49 -14.49 -41.66
C ALA A 126 37.32 -13.54 -41.95
N HIS A 127 37.56 -12.55 -42.81
CA HIS A 127 36.48 -11.88 -43.53
C HIS A 127 35.92 -12.88 -44.56
N PRO A 128 34.63 -13.27 -44.51
CA PRO A 128 34.04 -14.00 -45.61
C PRO A 128 33.84 -13.02 -46.77
N GLN A 129 34.66 -13.17 -47.81
CA GLN A 129 34.48 -12.45 -49.07
C GLN A 129 33.14 -12.84 -49.70
N THR A 130 32.34 -11.84 -50.02
CA THR A 130 31.19 -11.93 -50.92
C THR A 130 31.63 -12.47 -52.28
N SER A 131 31.14 -13.65 -52.68
CA SER A 131 31.20 -14.12 -54.06
C SER A 131 29.79 -14.17 -54.65
N SER A 132 29.51 -13.17 -55.46
CA SER A 132 28.53 -13.19 -56.54
C SER A 132 28.85 -14.34 -57.50
N GLN A 133 27.95 -15.30 -57.69
CA GLN A 133 27.76 -16.07 -58.93
C GLN A 133 26.26 -16.45 -59.01
N LYS A 134 25.43 -15.67 -59.71
CA LYS A 134 24.98 -15.91 -61.10
C LYS A 134 24.41 -17.32 -61.33
N SER A 135 23.08 -17.39 -61.36
CA SER A 135 22.29 -18.22 -62.28
C SER A 135 21.04 -17.45 -62.69
#